data_AF-A0A2V9D9R8-F1
#
_entry.id   AF-A0A2V9D9R8-F1
#
_cell.length_a   1.000
_cell.length_b   1.000
_cell.length_c   1.000
_cell.angle_alpha   90.00
_cell.angle_beta   90.00
_cell.angle_gamma   90.00
#
_symmetry.space_group_name_H-M   'P 1'
#
loop_
_entity.id
_entity.type
_entity.pdbx_description
1 polymer ?
#
loop_
_entity_poly.entity_id
_entity_poly.type
_entity_poly.pdbx_seq_one_letter_code
_entity_poly.pdbx_strand_id
1 'polypeptide(L)' 'PFEGAAYFTPEGETKRQAVNKFIRTAGAYDGVIDFDVTVRDPNHPTQLQPMYDSGDHLHPNDAGYKAMADTIDLSLFKKR' A
#
# COMPACT_ATOMS: atom_id res chain seq x y z
N PRO A 1 0.28 -1.36 -4.69
CA PRO A 1 -0.02 -1.69 -6.12
C PRO A 1 0.67 -0.68 -7.05
N PHE A 2 1.00 -1.06 -8.29
CA PHE A 2 1.67 -0.18 -9.25
C PHE A 2 1.52 -0.62 -10.72
N GLU A 3 0.58 -1.51 -11.03
CA GLU A 3 0.25 -1.86 -12.42
C GLU A 3 -0.24 -0.60 -13.16
N GLY A 4 0.33 -0.37 -14.34
CA GLY A 4 0.14 0.86 -15.12
C GLY A 4 1.30 1.85 -15.00
N ALA A 5 2.13 1.76 -13.95
CA ALA A 5 3.30 2.63 -13.78
C ALA A 5 4.38 2.33 -14.85
N ALA A 6 5.21 3.33 -15.16
CA ALA A 6 6.18 3.28 -16.27
C ALA A 6 7.17 2.10 -16.22
N TYR A 7 7.48 1.59 -15.03
CA TYR A 7 8.41 0.47 -14.83
C TYR A 7 7.71 -0.80 -14.30
N PHE A 8 6.39 -0.90 -14.44
CA PHE A 8 5.69 -2.12 -14.07
C PHE A 8 6.16 -3.32 -14.87
N THR A 9 6.42 -4.44 -14.18
CA THR A 9 6.57 -5.76 -14.80
C THR A 9 5.89 -6.83 -13.93
N PRO A 10 5.47 -7.96 -14.50
CA PRO A 10 4.96 -9.11 -13.72
C PRO A 10 5.94 -9.62 -12.66
N GLU A 11 7.24 -9.59 -12.94
CA GLU A 11 8.29 -9.95 -11.98
C GLU A 11 8.38 -8.92 -10.85
N GLY A 12 8.22 -7.63 -11.17
CA GLY A 12 8.11 -6.56 -10.20
C GLY A 12 6.93 -6.75 -9.25
N GLU A 13 5.76 -7.11 -9.78
CA GLU A 13 4.58 -7.43 -8.97
C GLU A 13 4.82 -8.64 -8.06
N THR A 14 5.46 -9.69 -8.59
CA THR A 14 5.84 -10.87 -7.79
C THR A 14 6.76 -10.48 -6.63
N LYS A 15 7.75 -9.62 -6.87
CA LYS A 15 8.65 -9.09 -5.83
C LYS A 15 7.88 -8.25 -4.81
N ARG A 16 6.99 -7.36 -5.26
CA ARG A 16 6.17 -6.53 -4.37
C ARG A 16 5.33 -7.40 -3.42
N GLN A 17 4.69 -8.44 -3.93
CA GLN A 17 3.92 -9.38 -3.12
C GLN A 17 4.79 -10.11 -2.10
N ALA A 18 5.97 -10.57 -2.52
CA ALA A 18 6.92 -11.25 -1.63
C ALA A 18 7.40 -10.34 -0.49
N VAL A 19 7.77 -9.09 -0.79
CA VAL A 19 8.18 -8.10 0.21
C VAL A 19 7.02 -7.75 1.15
N ASN A 20 5.82 -7.47 0.61
CA ASN A 20 4.65 -7.15 1.42
C ASN A 20 4.28 -8.32 2.36
N LYS A 21 4.33 -9.56 1.87
CA LYS A 21 4.12 -10.75 2.70
C LYS A 21 5.15 -10.84 3.82
N PHE A 22 6.44 -10.68 3.49
CA PHE A 22 7.51 -10.69 4.49
C PHE A 22 7.27 -9.64 5.58
N ILE A 23 7.00 -8.39 5.21
CA ILE A 23 6.73 -7.30 6.18
C ILE A 23 5.57 -7.66 7.11
N ARG A 24 4.47 -8.20 6.55
CA ARG A 24 3.27 -8.58 7.31
C ARG A 24 3.49 -9.72 8.29
N THR A 25 4.38 -10.67 7.98
CA THR A 25 4.47 -11.94 8.71
C THR A 25 5.79 -12.18 9.44
N ALA A 26 6.82 -11.36 9.22
CA ALA A 26 8.15 -11.59 9.81
C ALA A 26 8.17 -11.46 11.34
N GLY A 27 7.21 -10.72 11.94
CA GLY A 27 7.16 -10.50 13.39
C GLY A 27 8.34 -9.69 13.93
N ALA A 28 9.07 -8.98 13.07
CA ALA A 28 10.25 -8.20 13.43
C ALA A 28 9.93 -6.77 13.90
N TYR A 29 8.65 -6.39 13.92
CA TYR A 29 8.19 -5.01 14.17
C TYR A 29 7.12 -5.00 15.26
N ASP A 30 7.08 -3.92 16.05
CA ASP A 30 6.04 -3.71 17.07
C ASP A 30 4.65 -3.47 16.48
N GLY A 31 4.57 -3.11 15.20
CA GLY A 31 3.35 -2.90 14.45
C GLY A 31 3.62 -2.76 12.95
N VAL A 32 2.58 -3.02 12.13
CA VAL A 32 2.63 -2.91 10.68
C VAL A 32 1.41 -2.12 10.20
N ILE A 33 1.62 -1.08 9.39
CA ILE A 33 0.55 -0.35 8.71
C ILE A 33 0.52 -0.80 7.25
N ASP A 34 -0.60 -1.38 6.82
CA ASP A 34 -0.74 -1.97 5.49
C ASP A 34 -1.38 -0.98 4.49
N PHE A 35 -0.55 -0.09 3.94
CA PHE A 35 -1.02 0.84 2.92
C PHE A 35 -1.40 0.15 1.61
N ASP A 36 -0.82 -1.00 1.29
CA ASP A 36 -1.16 -1.74 0.07
C ASP A 36 -2.64 -2.15 0.06
N VAL A 37 -3.14 -2.69 1.17
CA VAL A 37 -4.58 -2.99 1.32
C VAL A 37 -5.44 -1.72 1.31
N THR A 38 -4.91 -0.62 1.83
CA THR A 38 -5.63 0.66 1.95
C THR A 38 -5.92 1.30 0.59
N VAL A 39 -4.95 1.30 -0.32
CA VAL A 39 -5.04 2.09 -1.55
C VAL A 39 -5.28 1.26 -2.82
N ARG A 40 -5.21 -0.07 -2.75
CA ARG A 40 -5.44 -0.93 -3.94
C ARG A 40 -6.90 -0.99 -4.34
N ASP A 41 -7.16 -1.13 -5.64
CA ASP A 41 -8.48 -1.46 -6.13
C ASP A 41 -8.85 -2.89 -5.66
N PRO A 42 -9.97 -3.09 -4.93
CA PRO A 42 -10.38 -4.42 -4.51
C PRO A 42 -10.71 -5.36 -5.68
N ASN A 43 -11.09 -4.82 -6.84
CA ASN A 43 -11.36 -5.59 -8.06
C ASN A 43 -10.11 -5.79 -8.92
N HIS A 44 -9.10 -4.91 -8.77
CA HIS A 44 -7.81 -4.98 -9.47
C HIS A 44 -6.66 -4.79 -8.47
N PRO A 45 -6.32 -5.80 -7.65
CA PRO A 45 -5.40 -5.63 -6.50
C PRO A 45 -3.96 -5.21 -6.85
N THR A 46 -3.60 -5.24 -8.12
CA THR A 46 -2.32 -4.80 -8.68
C THR A 46 -2.31 -3.30 -9.03
N GLN A 47 -3.46 -2.63 -9.05
CA GLN A 47 -3.66 -1.21 -9.37
C GLN A 47 -4.08 -0.39 -8.15
N LEU A 48 -3.81 0.92 -8.18
CA LEU A 48 -4.40 1.86 -7.24
C LEU A 48 -5.91 1.95 -7.48
N GLN A 49 -6.70 2.09 -6.43
CA GLN A 49 -8.10 2.42 -6.59
C GLN A 49 -8.20 3.78 -7.32
N PRO A 50 -9.01 3.91 -8.40
CA PRO A 50 -8.98 5.11 -9.24
C PRO A 50 -9.19 6.42 -8.50
N MET A 51 -9.96 6.43 -7.41
CA MET A 51 -10.18 7.62 -6.59
C MET A 51 -8.93 8.08 -5.81
N TYR A 52 -7.95 7.20 -5.64
CA TYR A 52 -6.69 7.46 -4.94
C TYR A 52 -5.50 7.65 -5.88
N ASP A 53 -5.65 7.41 -7.18
CA ASP A 53 -4.56 7.54 -8.15
C ASP A 53 -4.32 9.01 -8.51
N SER A 54 -3.05 9.43 -8.57
CA SER A 54 -2.66 10.75 -9.10
C SER A 54 -2.71 10.83 -10.63
N GLY A 55 -2.81 9.67 -11.29
CA GLY A 55 -2.81 9.51 -12.74
C GLY A 55 -1.51 8.91 -13.28
N ASP A 56 -0.52 8.66 -12.42
CA ASP A 56 0.74 7.99 -12.80
C ASP A 56 0.78 6.50 -12.44
N HIS A 57 -0.30 6.00 -11.83
CA HIS A 57 -0.47 4.60 -11.41
C HIS A 57 0.56 4.13 -10.37
N LEU A 58 1.23 5.07 -9.68
CA LEU A 58 2.28 4.79 -8.71
C LEU A 58 2.08 5.57 -7.41
N HIS A 59 1.86 6.87 -7.51
CA HIS A 59 1.70 7.77 -6.38
C HIS A 59 0.21 8.02 -6.08
N PRO A 60 -0.20 7.91 -4.81
CA PRO A 60 -1.52 8.35 -4.40
C PRO A 60 -1.70 9.86 -4.63
N ASN A 61 -2.95 10.29 -4.87
CA ASN A 61 -3.35 11.69 -4.81
C ASN A 61 -3.66 12.11 -3.35
N ASP A 62 -4.14 13.33 -3.14
CA ASP A 62 -4.50 13.86 -1.82
C ASP A 62 -5.49 12.97 -1.05
N ALA A 63 -6.51 12.44 -1.73
CA ALA A 63 -7.49 11.54 -1.10
C ALA A 63 -6.84 10.20 -0.70
N GLY A 64 -5.93 9.68 -1.53
CA GLY A 64 -5.17 8.47 -1.23
C GLY A 64 -4.22 8.64 -0.05
N TYR A 65 -3.48 9.74 0.02
CA TYR A 65 -2.64 10.04 1.17
C TYR A 65 -3.45 10.26 2.45
N LYS A 66 -4.62 10.90 2.35
CA LYS A 66 -5.54 11.01 3.49
C LYS A 66 -5.99 9.62 3.97
N ALA A 67 -6.39 8.73 3.06
CA ALA A 67 -6.81 7.36 3.40
C ALA A 67 -5.68 6.56 4.09
N MET A 68 -4.44 6.72 3.62
CA MET A 68 -3.27 6.15 4.28
C MET A 68 -3.10 6.69 5.71
N ALA A 69 -3.18 8.02 5.90
CA ALA A 69 -3.06 8.64 7.21
C ALA A 69 -4.16 8.17 8.18
N ASP A 70 -5.42 8.08 7.71
CA ASP A 70 -6.56 7.64 8.50
C ASP A 70 -6.45 6.16 8.94
N THR A 71 -5.62 5.35 8.26
CA THR A 71 -5.40 3.93 8.58
C THR A 71 -4.45 3.73 9.77
N ILE A 72 -3.70 4.76 10.15
CA ILE A 72 -2.72 4.67 11.25
C ILE A 72 -3.46 4.68 12.59
N ASP A 73 -3.43 3.56 13.30
CA ASP A 73 -3.91 3.51 14.69
C ASP A 73 -2.95 4.30 15.60
N LEU A 74 -3.39 5.47 16.05
CA LEU A 74 -2.60 6.34 16.92
C LEU A 74 -2.34 5.72 18.32
N SER A 75 -3.05 4.66 18.70
CA SER A 75 -2.78 3.93 19.93
C SER A 75 -1.36 3.34 19.96
N LEU A 76 -0.77 3.05 18.79
CA LEU A 76 0.59 2.54 18.62
C LEU A 76 1.67 3.47 19.21
N PHE A 77 1.38 4.77 19.33
CA PHE A 77 2.34 5.76 19.80
C PHE A 77 2.09 6.21 21.25
N LYS A 78 1.05 5.70 21.90
CA LYS A 78 0.80 6.02 23.31
C LYS A 78 1.83 5.29 24.16
N LYS A 79 2.42 6.00 25.13
CA LYS A 79 3.29 5.38 26.13
C LYS A 79 2.49 4.31 26.89
N ARG A 80 3.10 3.14 27.06
CA ARG A 80 2.59 2.09 27.93
C ARG A 80 2.51 2.56 29.38
#